data_AF-A0A1Q6GPV0-F1
#
_entry.id   AF-A0A1Q6GPV0-F1
#
_cell.length_a   1.000
_cell.length_b   1.000
_cell.length_c   1.000
_cell.angle_alpha   90.00
_cell.angle_beta   90.00
_cell.angle_gamma   90.00
#
_symmetry.space_group_name_H-M   'P 1'
#
loop_
_entity.id
_entity.type
_entity.pdbx_description
1 polymer ?
#
loop_
_entity_poly.entity_id
_entity_poly.type
_entity_poly.pdbx_seq_one_letter_code
_entity_poly.pdbx_strand_id
1 'polypeptide(L)'
;MKAFIFSILVLLFFITSCNKNDVITEEIKQAPIIELDSETGIYTIKVGRELTIAPTYKYANNALYAWTVDGKLLSSESILKYTWNQEQHLYIKLRVDTPEGYAEEELKVEVLELTPPTISIIIPSKGLKVPQNTDYILSPDIQHDDLENFRIEWVRDGEIVGTEKAYTFHEKELGTYSITIRASNIDGETIRDFDVEVVETMPYSVRFPTPSYTQTSTDRYTFAGRPVYLRPLLEYFDYPQYQWQVNGKIMEAATDRVFKFTPTTPGEYFVAVTVTEKMPNTQPLSRNITRSNTSITTTVKVICEEKTEQERYRQATATSSGIWDKVYEFIPAPGQFINELSQNTGFIGNETTPQQAIEYATKRLNKKAHVSLGSFGGYIIIGFDHSIAPSGREYDFAIQGNAFNSSSGGSNEPGIVWVMQDINGNGQPDDEWYELKGSETGIDGTIQDYEVTYYRPAPRAHTPWVDSEGNSGSVDMNAYHGQEYYYPNWIKEDSYTLYGTRLTPRNNQDPVTGYWANNAYEWGYVDNMGSDNLVGGNVIDGSGQRNGFKIANAIYHDGTPVKLQYIDFIKVQCGVLSKSGWLGEISTEVFSFEDLSITNNQ
;
A
#
# COMPACT_ATOMS: atom_id res chain seq x y z
N MET A 1 60.32 23.88 71.50
CA MET A 1 61.61 23.43 72.08
C MET A 1 61.28 22.67 73.36
N LYS A 2 61.58 21.36 73.46
CA LYS A 2 61.07 20.41 74.48
C LYS A 2 59.54 20.20 74.35
N ALA A 3 58.92 19.00 74.38
CA ALA A 3 59.29 17.60 74.72
C ALA A 3 59.21 17.20 76.20
N PHE A 4 58.93 15.90 76.44
CA PHE A 4 58.50 15.21 77.69
C PHE A 4 57.02 15.45 78.07
N ILE A 5 56.11 14.46 78.21
CA ILE A 5 56.10 12.98 78.43
C ILE A 5 56.21 12.57 79.93
N PHE A 6 55.50 11.48 80.29
CA PHE A 6 55.31 10.80 81.60
C PHE A 6 54.21 11.38 82.54
N SER A 7 53.37 10.60 83.27
CA SER A 7 52.95 9.18 83.13
C SER A 7 51.95 8.72 84.23
N ILE A 8 51.38 7.51 84.05
CA ILE A 8 50.94 6.54 85.10
C ILE A 8 49.62 6.79 85.89
N LEU A 9 48.59 5.96 85.57
CA LEU A 9 47.63 5.22 86.44
C LEU A 9 46.71 5.98 87.45
N VAL A 10 45.57 5.49 88.00
CA VAL A 10 44.56 4.39 87.76
C VAL A 10 43.40 4.63 88.80
N LEU A 11 42.18 4.06 88.87
CA LEU A 11 41.47 2.84 88.39
C LEU A 11 39.95 3.14 88.20
N LEU A 12 39.15 2.09 87.92
CA LEU A 12 37.67 2.03 87.85
C LEU A 12 36.99 2.53 89.16
N PHE A 13 35.77 3.09 89.15
CA PHE A 13 34.49 2.36 88.88
C PHE A 13 33.30 3.24 88.43
N PHE A 14 32.22 2.57 87.99
CA PHE A 14 30.92 3.15 87.55
C PHE A 14 30.19 3.92 88.68
N ILE A 15 29.24 4.84 88.40
CA ILE A 15 27.81 4.57 88.13
C ILE A 15 27.15 5.75 87.36
N THR A 16 25.95 5.49 86.82
CA THR A 16 25.15 6.25 85.84
C THR A 16 24.81 7.72 86.14
N SER A 17 24.90 8.52 85.07
CA SER A 17 23.92 9.53 84.59
C SER A 17 22.84 10.05 85.55
N CYS A 18 22.79 11.38 85.69
CA CYS A 18 21.56 12.13 85.39
C CYS A 18 21.89 13.60 85.10
N ASN A 19 21.53 14.12 83.92
CA ASN A 19 21.50 15.56 83.67
C ASN A 19 20.45 15.89 82.61
N LYS A 20 19.47 16.72 82.96
CA LYS A 20 18.44 17.19 82.01
C LYS A 20 19.01 18.27 81.11
N ASN A 21 18.72 18.17 79.82
CA ASN A 21 18.55 19.31 78.92
C ASN A 21 17.33 19.00 78.05
N ASP A 22 16.15 19.42 78.51
CA ASP A 22 14.90 19.27 77.78
C ASP A 22 14.87 20.25 76.58
N VAL A 23 15.59 19.91 75.50
CA VAL A 23 15.37 20.52 74.19
C VAL A 23 14.20 19.79 73.54
N ILE A 24 13.00 20.32 73.69
CA ILE A 24 11.86 19.89 72.90
C ILE A 24 12.06 20.41 71.48
N THR A 25 12.72 19.63 70.63
CA THR A 25 12.45 19.69 69.21
C THR A 25 11.06 19.13 69.00
N GLU A 26 10.10 19.99 68.63
CA GLU A 26 8.84 19.52 68.07
C GLU A 26 9.18 18.78 66.76
N GLU A 27 9.10 17.44 66.78
CA GLU A 27 9.08 16.67 65.54
C GLU A 27 7.80 17.08 64.79
N ILE A 28 7.98 17.86 63.72
CA ILE A 28 6.88 18.30 62.85
C ILE A 28 6.38 17.07 62.10
N LYS A 29 5.43 16.36 62.73
CA LYS A 29 4.69 15.23 62.18
C LYS A 29 4.07 15.63 60.84
N GLN A 30 4.64 15.09 59.77
CA GLN A 30 4.23 15.31 58.40
C GLN A 30 3.85 13.97 57.78
N ALA A 31 2.82 13.98 56.94
CA ALA A 31 2.53 12.87 56.05
C ALA A 31 3.76 12.61 55.14
N PRO A 32 3.95 11.36 54.66
CA PRO A 32 4.99 11.09 53.68
C PRO A 32 4.78 11.93 52.43
N ILE A 33 5.86 12.27 51.73
CA ILE A 33 5.82 12.85 50.39
C ILE A 33 6.47 11.85 49.45
N ILE A 34 5.77 11.55 48.36
CA ILE A 34 6.24 10.73 47.24
C ILE A 34 6.76 11.69 46.17
N GLU A 35 7.89 11.36 45.55
CA GLU A 35 8.46 12.12 44.43
C GLU A 35 8.96 11.09 43.41
N LEU A 36 8.16 10.89 42.36
CA LEU A 36 8.38 9.90 41.32
C LEU A 36 9.70 10.16 40.57
N ASP A 37 10.31 9.08 40.08
CA ASP A 37 11.50 9.09 39.24
C ASP A 37 11.21 9.35 37.75
N SER A 38 9.97 9.74 37.41
CA SER A 38 9.54 10.23 36.09
C SER A 38 8.83 11.58 36.22
N GLU A 39 9.33 12.61 35.53
CA GLU A 39 8.75 13.97 35.53
C GLU A 39 7.31 14.03 34.97
N THR A 40 6.91 13.02 34.19
CA THR A 40 5.58 12.95 33.55
C THR A 40 4.61 11.99 34.26
N GLY A 41 5.10 11.17 35.19
CA GLY A 41 4.35 10.04 35.73
C GLY A 41 4.03 8.94 34.69
N ILE A 42 4.66 8.97 33.51
CA ILE A 42 4.52 7.93 32.47
C ILE A 42 5.81 7.09 32.43
N TYR A 43 5.63 5.77 32.32
CA TYR A 43 6.70 4.78 32.26
C TYR A 43 6.41 3.78 31.14
N THR A 44 7.30 3.69 30.15
CA THR A 44 7.15 2.79 29.00
C THR A 44 8.10 1.59 29.15
N ILE A 45 7.58 0.38 28.94
CA ILE A 45 8.32 -0.89 29.00
C ILE A 45 7.83 -1.82 27.88
N LYS A 46 8.64 -2.81 27.49
CA LYS A 46 8.20 -3.86 26.55
C LYS A 46 7.87 -5.17 27.26
N VAL A 47 6.95 -5.96 26.72
CA VAL A 47 6.56 -7.27 27.29
C VAL A 47 7.76 -8.16 27.58
N GLY A 48 7.71 -8.88 28.70
CA GLY A 48 8.79 -9.75 29.18
C GLY A 48 9.97 -9.03 29.84
N ARG A 49 10.08 -7.70 29.76
CA ARG A 49 11.13 -6.91 30.45
C ARG A 49 10.67 -6.50 31.86
N GLU A 50 11.59 -6.47 32.82
CA GLU A 50 11.35 -5.94 34.17
C GLU A 50 11.40 -4.41 34.15
N LEU A 51 10.27 -3.76 34.45
CA LEU A 51 10.25 -2.34 34.80
C LEU A 51 10.72 -2.19 36.25
N THR A 52 11.61 -1.22 36.50
CA THR A 52 11.92 -0.72 37.85
C THR A 52 11.40 0.70 37.98
N ILE A 53 10.60 0.98 39.00
CA ILE A 53 10.17 2.32 39.41
C ILE A 53 10.68 2.54 40.83
N ALA A 54 11.55 3.53 41.05
CA ALA A 54 12.22 3.81 42.32
C ALA A 54 12.00 5.26 42.78
N PRO A 55 10.78 5.60 43.26
CA PRO A 55 10.47 6.94 43.74
C PRO A 55 11.35 7.31 44.94
N THR A 56 11.57 8.61 45.12
CA THR A 56 12.17 9.15 46.34
C THR A 56 11.08 9.53 47.34
N TYR A 57 11.40 9.42 48.63
CA TYR A 57 10.42 9.60 49.70
C TYR A 57 10.95 10.54 50.79
N LYS A 58 10.10 11.46 51.24
CA LYS A 58 10.37 12.32 52.41
C LYS A 58 9.38 11.95 53.53
N TYR A 59 9.84 11.98 54.78
CA TYR A 59 9.08 11.61 55.99
C TYR A 59 8.56 10.16 56.08
N ALA A 60 8.88 9.28 55.12
CA ALA A 60 8.45 7.87 55.05
C ALA A 60 9.22 6.91 55.99
N ASN A 61 9.63 7.36 57.19
CA ASN A 61 10.33 6.52 58.16
C ASN A 61 9.39 5.42 58.70
N ASN A 62 9.79 4.16 58.58
CA ASN A 62 8.97 2.98 58.90
C ASN A 62 7.62 2.93 58.14
N ALA A 63 7.56 3.51 56.93
CA ALA A 63 6.35 3.48 56.11
C ALA A 63 6.00 2.07 55.60
N LEU A 64 4.72 1.86 55.33
CA LEU A 64 4.21 0.75 54.53
C LEU A 64 3.95 1.25 53.10
N TYR A 65 4.28 0.42 52.11
CA TYR A 65 4.13 0.73 50.68
C TYR A 65 3.09 -0.22 50.08
N ALA A 66 2.25 0.29 49.18
CA ALA A 66 1.30 -0.51 48.44
C ALA A 66 1.18 0.01 47.00
N TRP A 67 1.69 -0.77 46.05
CA TRP A 67 1.46 -0.56 44.62
C TRP A 67 0.20 -1.32 44.22
N THR A 68 -0.74 -0.65 43.56
CA THR A 68 -2.03 -1.24 43.20
C THR A 68 -2.44 -0.93 41.77
N VAL A 69 -3.10 -1.89 41.13
CA VAL A 69 -3.69 -1.76 39.78
C VAL A 69 -5.06 -2.44 39.78
N ASP A 70 -6.10 -1.79 39.25
CA ASP A 70 -7.51 -2.21 39.37
C ASP A 70 -7.94 -2.58 40.80
N GLY A 71 -7.40 -1.88 41.81
CA GLY A 71 -7.64 -2.17 43.23
C GLY A 71 -7.01 -3.47 43.77
N LYS A 72 -6.20 -4.17 42.97
CA LYS A 72 -5.42 -5.35 43.39
C LYS A 72 -4.01 -4.94 43.77
N LEU A 73 -3.45 -5.58 44.80
CA LEU A 73 -2.05 -5.37 45.20
C LEU A 73 -1.10 -5.99 44.16
N LEU A 74 -0.16 -5.17 43.68
CA LEU A 74 0.88 -5.52 42.71
C LEU A 74 2.23 -5.77 43.41
N SER A 75 2.56 -4.94 44.40
CA SER A 75 3.77 -5.05 45.23
C SER A 75 3.57 -4.30 46.56
N SER A 76 4.33 -4.67 47.59
CA SER A 76 4.42 -3.96 48.89
C SER A 76 5.82 -3.42 49.19
N GLU A 77 6.73 -3.44 48.21
CA GLU A 77 8.09 -2.91 48.32
C GLU A 77 8.15 -1.40 48.08
N SER A 78 9.19 -0.71 48.57
CA SER A 78 9.39 0.72 48.32
C SER A 78 9.81 1.06 46.88
N ILE A 79 10.21 0.05 46.10
CA ILE A 79 10.57 0.13 44.68
C ILE A 79 9.68 -0.90 43.96
N LEU A 80 8.98 -0.50 42.91
CA LEU A 80 8.27 -1.47 42.06
C LEU A 80 9.30 -2.15 41.16
N LYS A 81 9.32 -3.48 41.20
CA LYS A 81 9.93 -4.33 40.17
C LYS A 81 8.86 -5.27 39.66
N TYR A 82 8.55 -5.18 38.36
CA TYR A 82 7.47 -5.99 37.79
C TYR A 82 7.66 -6.23 36.29
N THR A 83 7.19 -7.38 35.81
CA THR A 83 7.23 -7.79 34.41
C THR A 83 5.83 -8.13 33.94
N TRP A 84 5.40 -7.55 32.81
CA TRP A 84 4.12 -7.86 32.17
C TRP A 84 4.35 -8.68 30.89
N ASN A 85 3.44 -9.61 30.61
CA ASN A 85 3.57 -10.58 29.51
C ASN A 85 2.56 -10.32 28.36
N GLN A 86 1.89 -9.17 28.37
CA GLN A 86 0.88 -8.76 27.39
C GLN A 86 0.93 -7.24 27.22
N GLU A 87 0.69 -6.74 26.01
CA GLU A 87 0.54 -5.31 25.71
C GLU A 87 -0.67 -4.74 26.47
N GLN A 88 -0.50 -3.59 27.14
CA GLN A 88 -1.57 -2.92 27.90
C GLN A 88 -1.14 -1.53 28.40
N HIS A 89 -2.12 -0.65 28.55
CA HIS A 89 -1.98 0.59 29.30
C HIS A 89 -2.60 0.42 30.70
N LEU A 90 -1.81 0.67 31.75
CA LEU A 90 -2.20 0.50 33.15
C LEU A 90 -2.08 1.82 33.91
N TYR A 91 -3.02 2.07 34.81
CA TYR A 91 -2.89 3.10 35.83
C TYR A 91 -2.55 2.42 37.15
N ILE A 92 -1.34 2.69 37.65
CA ILE A 92 -0.82 2.12 38.89
C ILE A 92 -0.85 3.21 39.96
N LYS A 93 -1.49 2.91 41.08
CA LYS A 93 -1.46 3.77 42.26
C LYS A 93 -0.43 3.26 43.25
N LEU A 94 0.53 4.12 43.60
CA LEU A 94 1.42 3.96 44.73
C LEU A 94 0.79 4.66 45.95
N ARG A 95 0.62 3.92 47.04
CA ARG A 95 0.23 4.45 48.35
C ARG A 95 1.37 4.23 49.35
N VAL A 96 1.63 5.25 50.17
CA VAL A 96 2.62 5.19 51.27
C VAL A 96 1.94 5.63 52.56
N ASP A 97 1.88 4.73 53.55
CA ASP A 97 1.27 4.96 54.87
C ASP A 97 2.34 5.07 55.97
N THR A 98 2.20 6.05 56.87
CA THR A 98 2.99 6.18 58.11
C THR A 98 2.05 6.39 59.31
N PRO A 99 2.56 6.31 60.57
CA PRO A 99 1.77 6.68 61.74
C PRO A 99 1.24 8.13 61.76
N GLU A 100 1.79 9.01 60.92
CA GLU A 100 1.47 10.46 60.90
C GLU A 100 0.58 10.87 59.71
N GLY A 101 0.30 9.95 58.79
CA GLY A 101 -0.51 10.21 57.60
C GLY A 101 -0.15 9.29 56.43
N TYR A 102 -0.78 9.53 55.28
CA TYR A 102 -0.50 8.79 54.05
C TYR A 102 -0.40 9.74 52.85
N ALA A 103 0.22 9.27 51.77
CA ALA A 103 0.19 9.90 50.46
C ALA A 103 -0.14 8.85 49.40
N GLU A 104 -0.68 9.31 48.28
CA GLU A 104 -0.96 8.50 47.09
C GLU A 104 -0.52 9.26 45.84
N GLU A 105 0.15 8.57 44.93
CA GLU A 105 0.44 9.04 43.57
C GLU A 105 -0.08 8.02 42.56
N GLU A 106 -0.50 8.49 41.39
CA GLU A 106 -1.01 7.65 40.31
C GLU A 106 -0.17 7.87 39.04
N LEU A 107 0.33 6.79 38.47
CA LEU A 107 1.23 6.79 37.31
C LEU A 107 0.67 5.90 36.19
N LYS A 108 1.07 6.18 34.95
CA LYS A 108 0.73 5.36 33.79
C LYS A 108 1.91 4.45 33.45
N VAL A 109 1.65 3.14 33.33
CA VAL A 109 2.57 2.21 32.65
C VAL A 109 2.04 1.89 31.27
N GLU A 110 2.91 2.02 30.27
CA GLU A 110 2.68 1.61 28.90
C GLU A 110 3.51 0.36 28.62
N VAL A 111 2.86 -0.80 28.57
CA VAL A 111 3.50 -2.07 28.20
C VAL A 111 3.29 -2.26 26.70
N LEU A 112 4.36 -2.14 25.92
CA LEU A 112 4.38 -2.28 24.46
C LEU A 112 4.87 -3.67 24.02
N GLU A 113 4.60 -4.05 22.77
CA GLU A 113 5.16 -5.29 22.19
C GLU A 113 6.68 -5.21 21.94
N LEU A 114 7.30 -6.39 21.77
CA LEU A 114 8.68 -6.51 21.30
C LEU A 114 8.74 -6.23 19.79
N THR A 115 9.72 -5.44 19.34
CA THR A 115 9.89 -5.07 17.93
C THR A 115 11.26 -5.58 17.41
N PRO A 116 11.39 -6.90 17.14
CA PRO A 116 12.57 -7.43 16.44
C PRO A 116 12.66 -6.83 15.03
N PRO A 117 13.83 -6.91 14.34
CA PRO A 117 13.98 -6.22 13.06
C PRO A 117 13.10 -6.83 11.97
N THR A 118 12.42 -6.00 11.16
CA THR A 118 11.58 -6.49 10.07
C THR A 118 12.31 -6.33 8.75
N ILE A 119 12.76 -7.46 8.17
CA ILE A 119 13.52 -7.50 6.91
C ILE A 119 12.55 -7.48 5.71
N SER A 120 12.69 -6.49 4.84
CA SER A 120 12.02 -6.40 3.55
C SER A 120 13.05 -6.43 2.42
N ILE A 121 12.83 -7.27 1.41
CA ILE A 121 13.64 -7.29 0.19
C ILE A 121 12.74 -7.56 -1.02
N ILE A 122 12.82 -6.67 -2.01
CA ILE A 122 12.02 -6.77 -3.24
C ILE A 122 12.64 -7.84 -4.14
N ILE A 123 11.97 -8.99 -4.24
CA ILE A 123 12.32 -10.06 -5.17
C ILE A 123 11.32 -10.03 -6.34
N PRO A 124 11.77 -9.98 -7.61
CA PRO A 124 10.87 -10.08 -8.76
C PRO A 124 9.98 -11.33 -8.72
N SER A 125 8.78 -11.25 -9.30
CA SER A 125 7.78 -12.34 -9.31
C SER A 125 8.28 -13.67 -9.90
N LYS A 126 9.34 -13.66 -10.70
CA LYS A 126 10.00 -14.83 -11.31
C LYS A 126 11.31 -15.21 -10.61
N GLY A 127 11.54 -14.72 -9.38
CA GLY A 127 12.78 -14.85 -8.62
C GLY A 127 13.84 -13.82 -9.04
N LEU A 128 14.84 -13.61 -8.17
CA LEU A 128 15.99 -12.75 -8.48
C LEU A 128 16.97 -13.49 -9.39
N LYS A 129 16.99 -13.11 -10.68
CA LYS A 129 17.88 -13.67 -11.70
C LYS A 129 18.97 -12.67 -12.07
N VAL A 130 20.20 -13.13 -12.18
CA VAL A 130 21.38 -12.28 -12.39
C VAL A 130 22.37 -12.87 -13.41
N PRO A 131 22.88 -12.08 -14.36
CA PRO A 131 23.99 -12.50 -15.23
C PRO A 131 25.28 -12.85 -14.47
N GLN A 132 25.91 -13.96 -14.85
CA GLN A 132 27.21 -14.40 -14.32
C GLN A 132 28.34 -13.36 -14.47
N ASN A 133 29.35 -13.42 -13.61
CA ASN A 133 30.58 -12.60 -13.58
C ASN A 133 30.31 -11.08 -13.44
N THR A 134 29.22 -10.71 -12.78
CA THR A 134 28.81 -9.31 -12.55
C THR A 134 28.51 -9.11 -11.05
N ASP A 135 28.78 -7.90 -10.54
CA ASP A 135 28.55 -7.53 -9.14
C ASP A 135 27.11 -7.04 -8.93
N TYR A 136 26.42 -7.58 -7.92
CA TYR A 136 25.07 -7.18 -7.53
C TYR A 136 25.05 -6.75 -6.06
N ILE A 137 24.69 -5.48 -5.82
CA ILE A 137 24.56 -4.95 -4.46
C ILE A 137 23.16 -5.28 -3.95
N LEU A 138 23.09 -6.22 -3.01
CA LEU A 138 21.88 -6.59 -2.30
C LEU A 138 21.77 -5.69 -1.06
N SER A 139 20.62 -5.05 -0.87
CA SER A 139 20.39 -4.09 0.23
C SER A 139 18.90 -4.13 0.62
N PRO A 140 18.52 -4.86 1.68
CA PRO A 140 17.17 -4.90 2.19
C PRO A 140 16.83 -3.63 2.97
N ASP A 141 15.56 -3.25 2.98
CA ASP A 141 15.03 -2.33 3.98
C ASP A 141 14.85 -3.13 5.29
N ILE A 142 15.29 -2.56 6.42
CA ILE A 142 15.15 -3.20 7.74
C ILE A 142 14.54 -2.20 8.70
N GLN A 143 13.35 -2.50 9.22
CA GLN A 143 12.74 -1.72 10.30
C GLN A 143 13.30 -2.14 11.66
N HIS A 144 13.30 -1.23 12.63
CA HIS A 144 13.82 -1.45 14.00
C HIS A 144 15.33 -1.74 14.06
N ASP A 145 16.07 -1.20 13.09
CA ASP A 145 17.53 -1.22 12.99
C ASP A 145 18.22 -0.04 13.73
N ASP A 146 17.41 0.86 14.29
CA ASP A 146 17.76 1.95 15.21
C ASP A 146 17.90 1.48 16.67
N LEU A 147 17.32 0.33 17.00
CA LEU A 147 17.26 -0.20 18.36
C LEU A 147 18.61 -0.81 18.83
N GLU A 148 18.81 -0.82 20.14
CA GLU A 148 20.06 -1.28 20.76
C GLU A 148 20.48 -2.68 20.31
N ASN A 149 21.79 -2.89 20.20
CA ASN A 149 22.42 -4.16 19.80
C ASN A 149 21.97 -4.69 18.42
N PHE A 150 21.51 -3.81 17.52
CA PHE A 150 21.26 -4.16 16.13
C PHE A 150 22.50 -4.75 15.46
N ARG A 151 22.31 -5.87 14.75
CA ARG A 151 23.31 -6.57 13.95
C ARG A 151 22.64 -7.25 12.75
N ILE A 152 23.42 -7.42 11.67
CA ILE A 152 23.03 -8.15 10.47
C ILE A 152 24.12 -9.17 10.11
N GLU A 153 23.70 -10.37 9.70
CA GLU A 153 24.57 -11.39 9.09
C GLU A 153 23.98 -11.81 7.75
N TRP A 154 24.81 -11.78 6.70
CA TRP A 154 24.54 -12.43 5.43
C TRP A 154 25.18 -13.80 5.44
N VAL A 155 24.40 -14.85 5.22
CA VAL A 155 24.84 -16.24 5.28
C VAL A 155 24.57 -16.94 3.95
N ARG A 156 25.57 -17.69 3.46
CA ARG A 156 25.50 -18.52 2.25
C ARG A 156 26.24 -19.83 2.51
N ASP A 157 25.67 -20.95 2.09
CA ASP A 157 26.23 -22.30 2.31
C ASP A 157 26.53 -22.65 3.80
N GLY A 158 25.98 -21.88 4.74
CA GLY A 158 26.24 -21.97 6.18
C GLY A 158 27.34 -21.05 6.72
N GLU A 159 28.10 -20.36 5.86
CA GLU A 159 29.15 -19.42 6.24
C GLU A 159 28.66 -17.96 6.21
N ILE A 160 29.18 -17.11 7.11
CA ILE A 160 28.87 -15.67 7.11
C ILE A 160 29.71 -14.98 6.02
N VAL A 161 29.05 -14.45 4.99
CA VAL A 161 29.65 -13.78 3.83
C VAL A 161 29.63 -12.25 3.91
N GLY A 162 28.96 -11.68 4.92
CA GLY A 162 28.95 -10.23 5.18
C GLY A 162 28.22 -9.85 6.48
N THR A 163 28.56 -8.69 7.03
CA THR A 163 27.97 -8.15 8.29
C THR A 163 27.53 -6.69 8.16
N GLU A 164 27.52 -6.15 6.95
CA GLU A 164 27.06 -4.79 6.64
C GLU A 164 25.61 -4.83 6.15
N LYS A 165 24.89 -3.69 6.19
CA LYS A 165 23.51 -3.60 5.66
C LYS A 165 23.43 -3.91 4.16
N ALA A 166 24.52 -3.72 3.42
CA ALA A 166 24.64 -4.08 2.01
C ALA A 166 25.64 -5.22 1.81
N TYR A 167 25.32 -6.16 0.91
CA TYR A 167 26.19 -7.28 0.53
C TYR A 167 26.37 -7.30 -0.99
N THR A 168 27.61 -7.47 -1.46
CA THR A 168 27.90 -7.60 -2.89
C THR A 168 27.93 -9.09 -3.26
N PHE A 169 26.90 -9.54 -3.96
CA PHE A 169 26.86 -10.87 -4.56
C PHE A 169 27.61 -10.85 -5.90
N HIS A 170 28.54 -11.78 -6.07
CA HIS A 170 29.22 -12.05 -7.34
C HIS A 170 29.37 -13.55 -7.50
N GLU A 171 28.93 -14.10 -8.63
CA GLU A 171 29.10 -15.52 -8.95
C GLU A 171 29.40 -15.74 -10.43
N LYS A 172 30.15 -16.82 -10.71
CA LYS A 172 30.63 -17.16 -12.05
C LYS A 172 29.95 -18.40 -12.63
N GLU A 173 29.68 -19.41 -11.82
CA GLU A 173 29.05 -20.64 -12.28
C GLU A 173 27.53 -20.45 -12.35
N LEU A 174 26.86 -21.18 -13.25
CA LEU A 174 25.41 -21.10 -13.39
C LEU A 174 24.73 -21.99 -12.35
N GLY A 175 23.74 -21.45 -11.65
CA GLY A 175 23.03 -22.18 -10.59
C GLY A 175 22.18 -21.29 -9.69
N THR A 176 21.49 -21.91 -8.73
CA THR A 176 20.70 -21.23 -7.70
C THR A 176 21.51 -21.18 -6.41
N TYR A 177 21.65 -19.99 -5.83
CA TYR A 177 22.40 -19.72 -4.61
C TYR A 177 21.45 -19.14 -3.57
N SER A 178 21.16 -19.91 -2.52
CA SER A 178 20.30 -19.47 -1.42
C SER A 178 21.06 -18.52 -0.49
N ILE A 179 20.48 -17.35 -0.23
CA ILE A 179 21.01 -16.29 0.63
C ILE A 179 20.07 -16.13 1.83
N THR A 180 20.64 -16.24 3.04
CA THR A 180 19.94 -15.99 4.30
C THR A 180 20.41 -14.65 4.87
N ILE A 181 19.47 -13.73 5.11
CA ILE A 181 19.71 -12.55 5.94
C ILE A 181 19.24 -12.89 7.36
N ARG A 182 20.09 -12.69 8.37
CA ARG A 182 19.69 -12.65 9.78
C ARG A 182 19.84 -11.23 10.27
N ALA A 183 18.77 -10.67 10.84
CA ALA A 183 18.81 -9.35 11.47
C ALA A 183 18.26 -9.46 12.89
N SER A 184 18.97 -8.89 13.85
CA SER A 184 18.60 -8.99 15.27
C SER A 184 18.97 -7.75 16.06
N ASN A 185 18.15 -7.41 17.05
CA ASN A 185 18.33 -6.28 17.96
C ASN A 185 18.06 -6.75 19.41
N ILE A 186 17.86 -5.80 20.34
CA ILE A 186 17.54 -6.08 21.75
C ILE A 186 16.15 -6.72 21.98
N ASP A 187 15.24 -6.69 21.01
CA ASP A 187 13.89 -7.27 21.09
C ASP A 187 13.77 -8.67 20.45
N GLY A 188 14.72 -9.08 19.61
CA GLY A 188 14.75 -10.45 19.06
C GLY A 188 15.56 -10.60 17.78
N GLU A 189 15.23 -11.65 17.01
CA GLU A 189 15.89 -12.01 15.75
C GLU A 189 14.86 -12.41 14.70
N THR A 190 15.11 -11.96 13.47
CA THR A 190 14.33 -12.26 12.27
C THR A 190 15.27 -12.83 11.21
N ILE A 191 14.79 -13.84 10.48
CA ILE A 191 15.52 -14.51 9.42
C ILE A 191 14.71 -14.37 8.12
N ARG A 192 15.38 -14.02 7.01
CA ARG A 192 14.79 -13.97 5.68
C ARG A 192 15.68 -14.68 4.67
N ASP A 193 15.17 -15.78 4.13
CA ASP A 193 15.78 -16.53 3.04
C ASP A 193 15.23 -16.07 1.68
N PHE A 194 16.09 -16.08 0.66
CA PHE A 194 15.71 -15.94 -0.75
C PHE A 194 16.78 -16.55 -1.67
N ASP A 195 16.42 -16.87 -2.90
CA ASP A 195 17.33 -17.44 -3.90
C ASP A 195 17.80 -16.40 -4.92
N VAL A 196 19.09 -16.48 -5.28
CA VAL A 196 19.69 -15.78 -6.42
C VAL A 196 20.03 -16.80 -7.51
N GLU A 197 19.42 -16.67 -8.69
CA GLU A 197 19.65 -17.57 -9.82
C GLU A 197 20.61 -16.93 -10.83
N VAL A 198 21.80 -17.52 -10.97
CA VAL A 198 22.86 -17.06 -11.87
C VAL A 198 22.64 -17.65 -13.26
N VAL A 199 22.37 -16.78 -14.23
CA VAL A 199 21.98 -17.13 -15.60
C VAL A 199 23.02 -16.70 -16.64
N GLU A 200 23.06 -17.39 -17.77
CA GLU A 200 23.87 -16.96 -18.92
C GLU A 200 23.24 -15.76 -19.66
N THR A 201 21.90 -15.72 -19.69
CA THR A 201 21.09 -14.65 -20.27
C THR A 201 19.77 -14.53 -19.51
N MET A 202 19.21 -13.32 -19.43
CA MET A 202 17.91 -13.07 -18.80
C MET A 202 16.76 -13.86 -19.45
N PRO A 203 15.68 -14.17 -18.72
CA PRO A 203 14.51 -14.87 -19.24
C PRO A 203 13.55 -13.91 -19.94
N TYR A 204 14.02 -13.26 -21.01
CA TYR A 204 13.28 -12.27 -21.81
C TYR A 204 11.82 -12.69 -22.06
N SER A 205 10.87 -11.85 -21.66
CA SER A 205 9.44 -12.15 -21.75
C SER A 205 8.68 -11.08 -22.53
N VAL A 206 7.78 -11.53 -23.43
CA VAL A 206 6.94 -10.66 -24.26
C VAL A 206 5.53 -11.25 -24.26
N ARG A 207 4.55 -10.46 -23.79
CA ARG A 207 3.14 -10.88 -23.73
C ARG A 207 2.22 -9.70 -24.04
N PHE A 208 1.03 -9.98 -24.55
CA PHE A 208 -0.04 -8.98 -24.58
C PHE A 208 -0.77 -8.93 -23.23
N PRO A 209 -1.27 -7.77 -22.80
CA PRO A 209 -2.12 -7.68 -21.62
C PRO A 209 -3.50 -8.28 -21.91
N THR A 210 -4.06 -8.94 -20.89
CA THR A 210 -5.46 -9.34 -20.83
C THR A 210 -6.35 -8.10 -20.58
N PRO A 211 -7.65 -8.10 -20.93
CA PRO A 211 -8.54 -6.94 -20.72
C PRO A 211 -8.72 -6.54 -19.25
N SER A 212 -8.57 -7.50 -18.33
CA SER A 212 -8.52 -7.30 -16.87
C SER A 212 -7.60 -8.35 -16.22
N TYR A 213 -7.35 -8.21 -14.91
CA TYR A 213 -6.48 -9.10 -14.14
C TYR A 213 -7.02 -10.53 -14.03
N THR A 214 -8.34 -10.74 -13.92
CA THR A 214 -8.90 -12.10 -13.82
C THR A 214 -9.14 -12.77 -15.18
N GLN A 215 -9.09 -12.01 -16.27
CA GLN A 215 -9.22 -12.56 -17.62
C GLN A 215 -7.97 -13.35 -18.04
N THR A 216 -8.18 -14.43 -18.79
CA THR A 216 -7.09 -15.31 -19.27
C THR A 216 -6.86 -15.21 -20.78
N SER A 217 -7.82 -14.67 -21.53
CA SER A 217 -7.66 -14.41 -22.96
C SER A 217 -6.92 -13.09 -23.19
N THR A 218 -6.05 -13.09 -24.20
CA THR A 218 -5.44 -11.86 -24.74
C THR A 218 -6.09 -11.42 -26.05
N ASP A 219 -7.14 -12.12 -26.51
CA ASP A 219 -7.92 -11.76 -27.69
C ASP A 219 -8.40 -10.30 -27.62
N ARG A 220 -8.73 -9.73 -28.78
CA ARG A 220 -9.28 -8.37 -28.92
C ARG A 220 -10.41 -8.35 -29.92
N TYR A 221 -11.46 -7.59 -29.62
CA TYR A 221 -12.66 -7.51 -30.45
C TYR A 221 -12.89 -6.08 -30.95
N THR A 222 -13.29 -5.95 -32.22
CA THR A 222 -13.56 -4.66 -32.85
C THR A 222 -14.54 -4.81 -34.02
N PHE A 223 -14.97 -3.68 -34.59
CA PHE A 223 -15.78 -3.61 -35.80
C PHE A 223 -14.94 -3.20 -37.02
N ALA A 224 -15.43 -3.50 -38.22
CA ALA A 224 -14.73 -3.15 -39.46
C ALA A 224 -14.51 -1.63 -39.57
N GLY A 225 -13.26 -1.22 -39.75
CA GLY A 225 -12.83 0.18 -39.81
C GLY A 225 -12.48 0.82 -38.45
N ARG A 226 -12.69 0.14 -37.32
CA ARG A 226 -12.31 0.63 -35.99
C ARG A 226 -10.92 0.08 -35.58
N PRO A 227 -9.93 0.94 -35.28
CA PRO A 227 -8.60 0.49 -34.86
C PRO A 227 -8.59 -0.12 -33.46
N VAL A 228 -7.62 -1.03 -33.25
CA VAL A 228 -7.21 -1.62 -31.96
C VAL A 228 -5.74 -1.27 -31.75
N TYR A 229 -5.33 -0.97 -30.52
CA TYR A 229 -3.96 -0.51 -30.22
C TYR A 229 -3.22 -1.58 -29.41
N LEU A 230 -2.22 -2.18 -30.04
CA LEU A 230 -1.55 -3.35 -29.51
C LEU A 230 -0.18 -2.95 -28.94
N ARG A 231 -0.06 -3.03 -27.61
CA ARG A 231 1.18 -2.79 -26.85
C ARG A 231 1.57 -4.07 -26.10
N PRO A 232 2.75 -4.66 -26.35
CA PRO A 232 3.25 -5.76 -25.55
C PRO A 232 3.83 -5.25 -24.22
N LEU A 233 3.62 -6.05 -23.18
CA LEU A 233 4.35 -5.99 -21.93
C LEU A 233 5.65 -6.76 -22.07
N LEU A 234 6.74 -6.16 -21.59
CA LEU A 234 8.11 -6.66 -21.72
C LEU A 234 8.69 -6.91 -20.33
N GLU A 235 9.52 -7.94 -20.22
CA GLU A 235 10.33 -8.18 -19.02
C GLU A 235 11.77 -8.48 -19.43
N TYR A 236 12.72 -7.86 -18.73
CA TYR A 236 14.17 -8.00 -18.91
C TYR A 236 14.72 -7.54 -20.28
N PHE A 237 14.07 -6.57 -20.94
CA PHE A 237 14.60 -5.91 -22.14
C PHE A 237 15.12 -4.51 -21.79
N ASP A 238 16.35 -4.21 -22.20
CA ASP A 238 17.00 -2.89 -22.01
C ASP A 238 16.92 -2.06 -23.30
N TYR A 239 17.13 -2.67 -24.46
CA TYR A 239 17.13 -2.03 -25.77
C TYR A 239 16.22 -2.79 -26.78
N PRO A 240 14.91 -2.91 -26.50
CA PRO A 240 13.97 -3.66 -27.33
C PRO A 240 13.75 -3.00 -28.71
N GLN A 241 13.80 -3.81 -29.77
CA GLN A 241 13.44 -3.43 -31.14
C GLN A 241 12.25 -4.27 -31.64
N TYR A 242 11.25 -3.63 -32.24
CA TYR A 242 9.99 -4.29 -32.62
C TYR A 242 9.91 -4.52 -34.14
N GLN A 243 9.38 -5.68 -34.53
CA GLN A 243 8.87 -5.93 -35.88
C GLN A 243 7.48 -6.54 -35.79
N TRP A 244 6.51 -5.91 -36.44
CA TRP A 244 5.11 -6.35 -36.45
C TRP A 244 4.75 -7.13 -37.71
N GLN A 245 3.82 -8.08 -37.57
CA GLN A 245 3.27 -8.88 -38.65
C GLN A 245 1.76 -9.04 -38.50
N VAL A 246 1.02 -9.08 -39.61
CA VAL A 246 -0.42 -9.41 -39.64
C VAL A 246 -0.62 -10.61 -40.56
N ASN A 247 -1.20 -11.69 -40.05
CA ASN A 247 -1.39 -12.96 -40.76
C ASN A 247 -0.09 -13.47 -41.45
N GLY A 248 1.05 -13.32 -40.75
CA GLY A 248 2.38 -13.72 -41.24
C GLY A 248 3.02 -12.76 -42.26
N LYS A 249 2.38 -11.64 -42.61
CA LYS A 249 2.95 -10.60 -43.47
C LYS A 249 3.61 -9.51 -42.62
N ILE A 250 4.89 -9.24 -42.87
CA ILE A 250 5.65 -8.17 -42.21
C ILE A 250 5.05 -6.79 -42.53
N MET A 251 4.96 -5.95 -41.50
CA MET A 251 4.53 -4.56 -41.57
C MET A 251 5.76 -3.64 -41.47
N GLU A 252 6.49 -3.48 -42.58
CA GLU A 252 7.82 -2.83 -42.65
C GLU A 252 7.92 -1.43 -41.99
N ALA A 253 6.82 -0.69 -41.92
CA ALA A 253 6.76 0.65 -41.32
C ALA A 253 6.34 0.66 -39.83
N ALA A 254 6.04 -0.50 -39.24
CA ALA A 254 5.66 -0.65 -37.84
C ALA A 254 6.85 -1.18 -37.03
N THR A 255 7.60 -0.24 -36.45
CA THR A 255 8.82 -0.50 -35.65
C THR A 255 8.71 -0.07 -34.19
N ASP A 256 7.58 0.53 -33.80
CA ASP A 256 7.33 1.07 -32.47
C ASP A 256 6.75 0.02 -31.51
N ARG A 257 6.78 0.32 -30.20
CA ARG A 257 6.20 -0.56 -29.16
C ARG A 257 4.67 -0.71 -29.30
N VAL A 258 3.99 0.29 -29.86
CA VAL A 258 2.53 0.28 -30.04
C VAL A 258 2.19 0.17 -31.53
N PHE A 259 1.34 -0.79 -31.88
CA PHE A 259 0.86 -0.96 -33.25
C PHE A 259 -0.65 -0.75 -33.35
N LYS A 260 -1.02 0.27 -34.15
CA LYS A 260 -2.41 0.59 -34.50
C LYS A 260 -2.87 -0.31 -35.65
N PHE A 261 -3.57 -1.39 -35.33
CA PHE A 261 -4.15 -2.29 -36.33
C PHE A 261 -5.60 -1.90 -36.63
N THR A 262 -6.01 -1.91 -37.91
CA THR A 262 -7.39 -1.61 -38.33
C THR A 262 -7.89 -2.66 -39.32
N PRO A 263 -8.74 -3.61 -38.91
CA PRO A 263 -9.35 -4.56 -39.83
C PRO A 263 -10.41 -3.86 -40.70
N THR A 264 -10.41 -4.13 -42.01
CA THR A 264 -11.36 -3.51 -42.96
C THR A 264 -12.58 -4.38 -43.26
N THR A 265 -12.59 -5.63 -42.80
CA THR A 265 -13.62 -6.65 -43.05
C THR A 265 -13.73 -7.56 -41.83
N PRO A 266 -14.91 -8.16 -41.56
CA PRO A 266 -15.05 -9.19 -40.53
C PRO A 266 -14.10 -10.38 -40.71
N GLY A 267 -13.81 -11.07 -39.60
CA GLY A 267 -12.93 -12.24 -39.54
C GLY A 267 -11.82 -12.13 -38.48
N GLU A 268 -11.08 -13.23 -38.28
CA GLU A 268 -9.96 -13.28 -37.34
C GLU A 268 -8.63 -12.84 -37.99
N TYR A 269 -7.83 -12.08 -37.25
CA TYR A 269 -6.52 -11.58 -37.66
C TYR A 269 -5.48 -11.92 -36.58
N PHE A 270 -4.43 -12.64 -36.96
CA PHE A 270 -3.31 -12.97 -36.07
C PHE A 270 -2.24 -11.89 -36.21
N VAL A 271 -2.13 -11.04 -35.20
CA VAL A 271 -1.16 -9.94 -35.15
C VAL A 271 0.00 -10.37 -34.25
N ALA A 272 1.19 -10.49 -34.82
CA ALA A 272 2.39 -10.91 -34.11
C ALA A 272 3.37 -9.74 -33.96
N VAL A 273 4.08 -9.72 -32.84
CA VAL A 273 5.23 -8.84 -32.61
C VAL A 273 6.45 -9.68 -32.25
N THR A 274 7.54 -9.44 -32.96
CA THR A 274 8.87 -9.95 -32.61
C THR A 274 9.64 -8.81 -31.94
N VAL A 275 10.04 -9.01 -30.68
CA VAL A 275 10.88 -8.08 -29.92
C VAL A 275 12.29 -8.65 -29.85
N THR A 276 13.27 -7.86 -30.27
CA THR A 276 14.69 -8.23 -30.30
C THR A 276 15.47 -7.34 -29.34
N GLU A 277 16.22 -7.95 -28.41
CA GLU A 277 17.12 -7.22 -27.50
C GLU A 277 18.40 -6.80 -28.24
N LYS A 278 18.70 -5.49 -28.28
CA LYS A 278 19.84 -4.96 -29.02
C LYS A 278 21.11 -4.93 -28.17
N MET A 279 21.67 -6.11 -27.92
CA MET A 279 22.97 -6.32 -27.28
C MET A 279 24.05 -5.35 -27.83
N PRO A 280 24.64 -4.45 -27.01
CA PRO A 280 25.59 -3.44 -27.49
C PRO A 280 26.91 -3.99 -28.06
N ASN A 281 27.33 -5.19 -27.62
CA ASN A 281 28.66 -5.75 -27.88
C ASN A 281 28.59 -7.22 -28.36
N THR A 282 28.05 -7.47 -29.55
CA THR A 282 28.02 -8.80 -30.18
C THR A 282 29.40 -9.25 -30.71
N GLN A 283 30.30 -9.59 -29.78
CA GLN A 283 31.58 -10.24 -30.07
C GLN A 283 31.36 -11.57 -30.82
N PRO A 284 32.07 -11.83 -31.94
CA PRO A 284 32.00 -13.12 -32.61
C PRO A 284 32.75 -14.19 -31.80
N LEU A 285 32.06 -15.28 -31.45
CA LEU A 285 32.61 -16.43 -30.71
C LEU A 285 33.80 -17.08 -31.44
N SER A 286 33.85 -16.98 -32.77
CA SER A 286 35.05 -17.21 -33.56
C SER A 286 34.94 -16.47 -34.90
N ARG A 287 36.02 -16.47 -35.70
CA ARG A 287 36.02 -15.93 -37.08
C ARG A 287 34.88 -16.41 -38.01
N ASN A 288 34.21 -17.52 -37.66
CA ASN A 288 33.14 -18.15 -38.44
C ASN A 288 31.82 -18.29 -37.65
N ILE A 289 31.74 -17.80 -36.41
CA ILE A 289 30.59 -18.02 -35.51
C ILE A 289 30.29 -16.71 -34.77
N THR A 290 29.08 -16.17 -34.96
CA THR A 290 28.58 -14.97 -34.27
C THR A 290 27.29 -15.32 -33.54
N ARG A 291 27.11 -14.80 -32.33
CA ARG A 291 25.83 -14.91 -31.60
C ARG A 291 24.85 -13.88 -32.15
N SER A 292 23.68 -14.31 -32.60
CA SER A 292 22.58 -13.41 -32.92
C SER A 292 22.00 -12.77 -31.65
N ASN A 293 21.37 -11.61 -31.79
CA ASN A 293 20.57 -11.00 -30.71
C ASN A 293 19.46 -11.96 -30.24
N THR A 294 19.07 -11.86 -28.96
CA THR A 294 17.89 -12.59 -28.46
C THR A 294 16.62 -11.97 -29.03
N SER A 295 15.72 -12.80 -29.56
CA SER A 295 14.43 -12.35 -30.11
C SER A 295 13.29 -13.25 -29.64
N ILE A 296 12.22 -12.65 -29.13
CA ILE A 296 11.00 -13.34 -28.69
C ILE A 296 9.84 -12.87 -29.57
N THR A 297 9.06 -13.81 -30.11
CA THR A 297 7.83 -13.51 -30.86
C THR A 297 6.60 -13.90 -30.05
N THR A 298 5.61 -13.02 -29.97
CA THR A 298 4.29 -13.32 -29.38
C THR A 298 3.17 -12.82 -30.30
N THR A 299 1.97 -13.40 -30.15
CA THR A 299 0.85 -13.20 -31.07
C THR A 299 -0.44 -12.97 -30.30
N VAL A 300 -1.21 -11.97 -30.72
CA VAL A 300 -2.60 -11.73 -30.31
C VAL A 300 -3.53 -11.98 -31.50
N LYS A 301 -4.75 -12.45 -31.21
CA LYS A 301 -5.80 -12.58 -32.20
C LYS A 301 -6.79 -11.41 -32.06
N VAL A 302 -6.98 -10.67 -33.14
CA VAL A 302 -7.98 -9.61 -33.25
C VAL A 302 -9.16 -10.15 -34.04
N ILE A 303 -10.33 -10.23 -33.42
CA ILE A 303 -11.60 -10.58 -34.04
C ILE A 303 -12.25 -9.29 -34.54
N CYS A 304 -12.49 -9.22 -35.85
CA CYS A 304 -13.38 -8.22 -36.42
C CYS A 304 -14.79 -8.85 -36.54
N GLU A 305 -15.75 -8.31 -35.80
CA GLU A 305 -17.11 -8.83 -35.74
C GLU A 305 -17.88 -8.71 -37.06
N GLU A 306 -18.77 -9.68 -37.33
CA GLU A 306 -19.70 -9.63 -38.47
C GLU A 306 -20.90 -8.71 -38.21
N LYS A 307 -21.37 -8.67 -36.96
CA LYS A 307 -22.44 -7.75 -36.55
C LYS A 307 -21.93 -6.32 -36.52
N THR A 308 -22.79 -5.38 -36.92
CA THR A 308 -22.54 -3.96 -36.69
C THR A 308 -22.68 -3.60 -35.21
N GLU A 309 -22.06 -2.49 -34.82
CA GLU A 309 -22.20 -1.90 -33.48
C GLU A 309 -23.69 -1.71 -33.09
N GLN A 310 -24.54 -1.24 -34.01
CA GLN A 310 -25.97 -1.05 -33.72
C GLN A 310 -26.73 -2.37 -33.47
N GLU A 311 -26.25 -3.51 -33.96
CA GLU A 311 -26.82 -4.85 -33.71
C GLU A 311 -26.32 -5.50 -32.42
N ARG A 312 -25.35 -4.87 -31.74
CA ARG A 312 -24.84 -5.27 -30.42
C ARG A 312 -25.48 -4.48 -29.27
N TYR A 313 -26.01 -3.29 -29.54
CA TYR A 313 -26.72 -2.44 -28.57
C TYR A 313 -27.88 -3.16 -27.84
N ARG A 314 -27.79 -3.26 -26.51
CA ARG A 314 -28.78 -3.89 -25.63
C ARG A 314 -29.80 -2.83 -25.16
N GLN A 315 -30.89 -2.66 -25.89
CA GLN A 315 -31.88 -1.60 -25.62
C GLN A 315 -32.52 -1.72 -24.21
N ALA A 316 -32.51 -0.62 -23.45
CA ALA A 316 -33.17 -0.50 -22.16
C ALA A 316 -34.68 -0.79 -22.21
N THR A 317 -35.20 -1.42 -21.15
CA THR A 317 -36.60 -1.86 -21.03
C THR A 317 -37.35 -1.09 -19.94
N ALA A 318 -38.69 -1.25 -19.87
CA ALA A 318 -39.50 -0.69 -18.80
C ALA A 318 -39.22 -1.29 -17.40
N THR A 319 -38.37 -2.32 -17.32
CA THR A 319 -37.88 -2.94 -16.08
C THR A 319 -36.38 -2.71 -15.84
N SER A 320 -35.70 -1.98 -16.72
CA SER A 320 -34.24 -1.78 -16.63
C SER A 320 -33.85 -0.80 -15.52
N SER A 321 -32.67 -1.00 -14.96
CA SER A 321 -32.23 -0.31 -13.76
C SER A 321 -31.49 0.99 -14.09
N GLY A 322 -31.91 2.11 -13.49
CA GLY A 322 -31.18 3.37 -13.55
C GLY A 322 -29.88 3.39 -12.73
N ILE A 323 -29.58 2.31 -12.01
CA ILE A 323 -28.30 2.06 -11.32
C ILE A 323 -27.67 0.77 -11.83
N TRP A 324 -26.36 0.60 -11.62
CA TRP A 324 -25.61 -0.61 -11.98
C TRP A 324 -26.31 -1.93 -11.60
N ASP A 325 -26.09 -2.96 -12.40
CA ASP A 325 -26.65 -4.31 -12.20
C ASP A 325 -25.68 -5.23 -11.46
N LYS A 326 -24.41 -5.25 -11.89
CA LYS A 326 -23.43 -6.25 -11.44
C LYS A 326 -22.01 -5.67 -11.32
N VAL A 327 -21.32 -6.03 -10.23
CA VAL A 327 -19.85 -5.98 -10.14
C VAL A 327 -19.27 -7.22 -10.83
N TYR A 328 -18.36 -7.01 -11.77
CA TYR A 328 -17.68 -8.07 -12.51
C TYR A 328 -16.29 -8.38 -11.94
N GLU A 329 -15.57 -7.37 -11.45
CA GLU A 329 -14.23 -7.55 -10.91
C GLU A 329 -13.91 -6.45 -9.89
N PHE A 330 -13.12 -6.77 -8.87
CA PHE A 330 -12.59 -5.81 -7.91
C PHE A 330 -11.16 -6.22 -7.53
N ILE A 331 -10.20 -5.43 -8.01
CA ILE A 331 -8.76 -5.61 -7.79
C ILE A 331 -8.20 -4.27 -7.30
N PRO A 332 -8.30 -3.98 -5.99
CA PRO A 332 -7.67 -2.81 -5.42
C PRO A 332 -6.14 -2.96 -5.45
N ALA A 333 -5.45 -1.82 -5.39
CA ALA A 333 -4.06 -1.78 -4.96
C ALA A 333 -4.00 -2.00 -3.43
N PRO A 334 -2.81 -2.11 -2.82
CA PRO A 334 -2.71 -2.05 -1.38
C PRO A 334 -3.21 -0.70 -0.85
N GLY A 335 -3.88 -0.70 0.30
CA GLY A 335 -4.39 0.51 0.95
C GLY A 335 -4.89 0.28 2.37
N GLN A 336 -5.00 1.35 3.15
CA GLN A 336 -5.27 1.33 4.60
C GLN A 336 -6.68 0.86 4.97
N PHE A 337 -7.63 0.92 4.04
CA PHE A 337 -8.97 0.35 4.21
C PHE A 337 -9.07 -1.11 3.72
N ILE A 338 -8.07 -1.62 3.00
CA ILE A 338 -8.08 -2.99 2.46
C ILE A 338 -7.83 -3.99 3.59
N ASN A 339 -8.68 -5.02 3.64
CA ASN A 339 -8.76 -6.02 4.72
C ASN A 339 -9.10 -5.45 6.13
N GLU A 340 -9.46 -4.17 6.27
CA GLU A 340 -9.74 -3.57 7.58
C GLU A 340 -11.04 -4.14 8.19
N LEU A 341 -10.97 -4.67 9.41
CA LEU A 341 -12.10 -5.33 10.08
C LEU A 341 -13.00 -4.34 10.83
N SER A 342 -13.51 -3.30 10.16
CA SER A 342 -14.46 -2.34 10.74
C SER A 342 -15.85 -2.42 10.10
N GLN A 343 -16.87 -1.85 10.77
CA GLN A 343 -18.19 -1.68 10.16
C GLN A 343 -18.20 -0.59 9.07
N ASN A 344 -17.21 0.33 9.09
CA ASN A 344 -17.13 1.45 8.18
C ASN A 344 -16.66 1.01 6.79
N THR A 345 -15.63 0.17 6.72
CA THR A 345 -15.12 -0.49 5.50
C THR A 345 -15.90 -1.77 5.20
N GLY A 346 -16.23 -2.58 6.21
CA GLY A 346 -17.18 -3.68 6.11
C GLY A 346 -16.63 -5.00 5.55
N PHE A 347 -15.32 -5.19 5.54
CA PHE A 347 -14.73 -6.53 5.41
C PHE A 347 -15.06 -7.38 6.65
N ILE A 348 -15.11 -8.70 6.48
CA ILE A 348 -15.31 -9.66 7.59
C ILE A 348 -14.14 -10.62 7.81
N GLY A 349 -13.03 -10.43 7.08
CA GLY A 349 -11.77 -11.17 7.29
C GLY A 349 -11.77 -12.58 6.70
N ASN A 350 -12.65 -12.88 5.75
CA ASN A 350 -12.68 -14.16 5.04
C ASN A 350 -12.52 -14.04 3.51
N GLU A 351 -12.46 -12.80 3.02
CA GLU A 351 -12.31 -12.41 1.62
C GLU A 351 -10.94 -12.84 1.07
N THR A 352 -10.87 -14.09 0.59
CA THR A 352 -9.61 -14.77 0.18
C THR A 352 -9.66 -15.29 -1.26
N THR A 353 -10.71 -14.89 -2.00
CA THR A 353 -10.90 -15.19 -3.42
C THR A 353 -11.51 -13.99 -4.15
N PRO A 354 -11.25 -13.81 -5.46
CA PRO A 354 -11.85 -12.72 -6.25
C PRO A 354 -13.38 -12.70 -6.20
N GLN A 355 -14.03 -13.86 -6.12
CA GLN A 355 -15.49 -13.96 -5.96
C GLN A 355 -15.97 -13.32 -4.65
N GLN A 356 -15.28 -13.54 -3.53
CA GLN A 356 -15.62 -12.91 -2.26
C GLN A 356 -15.35 -11.41 -2.26
N ALA A 357 -14.31 -10.95 -2.97
CA ALA A 357 -14.02 -9.53 -3.17
C ALA A 357 -15.11 -8.84 -4.00
N ILE A 358 -15.60 -9.49 -5.07
CA ILE A 358 -16.76 -9.04 -5.86
C ILE A 358 -18.02 -8.99 -4.99
N GLU A 359 -18.26 -10.00 -4.15
CA GLU A 359 -19.40 -9.99 -3.23
C GLU A 359 -19.30 -8.90 -2.15
N TYR A 360 -18.10 -8.64 -1.63
CA TYR A 360 -17.83 -7.51 -0.74
C TYR A 360 -18.22 -6.19 -1.43
N ALA A 361 -17.63 -5.89 -2.59
CA ALA A 361 -17.92 -4.68 -3.35
C ALA A 361 -19.41 -4.55 -3.70
N THR A 362 -20.07 -5.66 -4.08
CA THR A 362 -21.51 -5.72 -4.33
C THR A 362 -22.32 -5.34 -3.07
N LYS A 363 -21.94 -5.82 -1.88
CA LYS A 363 -22.59 -5.48 -0.60
C LYS A 363 -22.34 -4.02 -0.17
N ARG A 364 -21.24 -3.40 -0.60
CA ARG A 364 -20.90 -1.99 -0.36
C ARG A 364 -21.70 -1.04 -1.25
N LEU A 365 -21.65 -1.24 -2.57
CA LEU A 365 -22.38 -0.42 -3.54
C LEU A 365 -23.91 -0.48 -3.33
N ASN A 366 -24.46 -1.63 -2.94
CA ASN A 366 -25.89 -1.77 -2.60
C ASN A 366 -26.31 -0.91 -1.39
N LYS A 367 -25.38 -0.55 -0.50
CA LYS A 367 -25.63 0.35 0.63
C LYS A 367 -25.32 1.82 0.31
N LYS A 368 -24.82 2.11 -0.90
CA LYS A 368 -24.13 3.37 -1.23
C LYS A 368 -23.07 3.73 -0.19
N ALA A 369 -22.16 2.79 0.07
CA ALA A 369 -21.03 2.95 0.98
C ALA A 369 -19.71 2.69 0.22
N HIS A 370 -18.64 3.38 0.61
CA HIS A 370 -17.37 3.38 -0.11
C HIS A 370 -16.82 1.98 -0.44
N VAL A 371 -16.37 1.80 -1.67
CA VAL A 371 -15.45 0.73 -2.08
C VAL A 371 -14.10 1.38 -2.35
N SER A 372 -13.18 1.15 -1.43
CA SER A 372 -11.81 1.64 -1.53
C SER A 372 -11.04 0.92 -2.62
N LEU A 373 -10.44 1.68 -3.53
CA LEU A 373 -9.58 1.15 -4.60
C LEU A 373 -8.12 0.99 -4.15
N GLY A 374 -7.74 1.58 -3.01
CA GLY A 374 -6.35 1.67 -2.56
C GLY A 374 -5.53 2.61 -3.45
N SER A 375 -4.21 2.48 -3.41
CA SER A 375 -3.28 3.30 -4.20
C SER A 375 -3.39 3.07 -5.73
N PHE A 376 -2.45 3.64 -6.50
CA PHE A 376 -2.48 3.68 -7.96
C PHE A 376 -2.83 2.35 -8.62
N GLY A 377 -3.69 2.43 -9.63
CA GLY A 377 -3.99 1.33 -10.54
C GLY A 377 -5.03 0.35 -10.00
N GLY A 378 -5.38 0.43 -8.71
CA GLY A 378 -6.49 -0.33 -8.12
C GLY A 378 -7.83 0.04 -8.76
N TYR A 379 -8.70 -0.94 -9.02
CA TYR A 379 -9.93 -0.74 -9.78
C TYR A 379 -11.12 -1.62 -9.38
N ILE A 380 -12.30 -1.15 -9.79
CA ILE A 380 -13.56 -1.91 -9.83
C ILE A 380 -14.15 -1.88 -11.25
N ILE A 381 -14.68 -3.01 -11.72
CA ILE A 381 -15.41 -3.15 -12.99
C ILE A 381 -16.88 -3.46 -12.70
N ILE A 382 -17.79 -2.67 -13.26
CA ILE A 382 -19.24 -2.89 -13.20
C ILE A 382 -19.87 -2.94 -14.60
N GLY A 383 -21.11 -3.41 -14.67
CA GLY A 383 -21.95 -3.31 -15.87
C GLY A 383 -23.44 -3.07 -15.54
N PHE A 384 -24.20 -2.73 -16.58
CA PHE A 384 -25.65 -2.50 -16.53
C PHE A 384 -26.42 -3.63 -17.25
N ASP A 385 -27.70 -3.78 -16.91
CA ASP A 385 -28.62 -4.76 -17.52
C ASP A 385 -28.95 -4.44 -19.00
N HIS A 386 -28.59 -3.23 -19.43
CA HIS A 386 -28.76 -2.67 -20.76
C HIS A 386 -27.50 -1.89 -21.17
N SER A 387 -27.41 -1.45 -22.43
CA SER A 387 -26.34 -0.58 -22.92
C SER A 387 -26.71 0.90 -22.74
N ILE A 388 -25.82 1.70 -22.14
CA ILE A 388 -26.00 3.15 -22.00
C ILE A 388 -25.59 3.84 -23.31
N ALA A 389 -26.52 4.52 -23.97
CA ALA A 389 -26.25 5.33 -25.17
C ALA A 389 -25.92 6.80 -24.81
N PRO A 390 -25.17 7.54 -25.65
CA PRO A 390 -25.03 8.98 -25.53
C PRO A 390 -26.40 9.67 -25.49
N SER A 391 -26.69 10.28 -24.34
CA SER A 391 -28.03 10.71 -23.92
C SER A 391 -28.53 12.00 -24.58
N GLY A 392 -27.60 12.79 -25.14
CA GLY A 392 -27.87 14.16 -25.59
C GLY A 392 -28.13 15.16 -24.45
N ARG A 393 -28.03 14.73 -23.18
CA ARG A 393 -28.01 15.59 -21.98
C ARG A 393 -26.59 16.16 -21.80
N GLU A 394 -26.35 16.88 -20.70
CA GLU A 394 -24.98 17.31 -20.39
C GLU A 394 -24.08 16.12 -20.04
N TYR A 395 -24.59 15.14 -19.29
CA TYR A 395 -23.86 13.94 -18.88
C TYR A 395 -24.71 12.69 -19.15
N ASP A 396 -24.05 11.60 -19.56
CA ASP A 396 -24.67 10.34 -19.98
C ASP A 396 -24.86 9.39 -18.79
N PHE A 397 -23.89 9.35 -17.87
CA PHE A 397 -23.94 8.60 -16.62
C PHE A 397 -23.24 9.37 -15.50
N ALA A 398 -23.45 8.95 -14.26
CA ALA A 398 -22.78 9.49 -13.07
C ALA A 398 -22.15 8.39 -12.22
N ILE A 399 -21.10 8.75 -11.48
CA ILE A 399 -20.45 7.88 -10.49
C ILE A 399 -20.33 8.66 -9.18
N GLN A 400 -20.64 8.00 -8.07
CA GLN A 400 -20.64 8.58 -6.72
C GLN A 400 -19.32 8.30 -5.98
N GLY A 401 -18.80 9.31 -5.27
CA GLY A 401 -17.64 9.23 -4.38
C GLY A 401 -17.90 9.87 -3.00
N ASN A 402 -16.84 10.29 -2.30
CA ASN A 402 -16.88 11.08 -1.05
C ASN A 402 -15.95 12.30 -1.05
N ALA A 403 -15.50 12.78 -2.20
CA ALA A 403 -14.70 14.00 -2.28
C ALA A 403 -15.44 15.24 -1.73
N PHE A 404 -14.68 16.15 -1.14
CA PHE A 404 -15.16 17.43 -0.61
C PHE A 404 -14.05 18.48 -0.58
N ASN A 405 -14.43 19.75 -0.60
CA ASN A 405 -13.51 20.89 -0.43
C ASN A 405 -13.96 21.74 0.76
N SER A 406 -13.07 21.97 1.73
CA SER A 406 -13.31 22.79 2.92
C SER A 406 -12.34 23.96 3.03
N SER A 407 -12.55 24.86 3.99
CA SER A 407 -11.62 25.94 4.33
C SER A 407 -10.26 25.48 4.89
N SER A 408 -10.15 24.20 5.25
CA SER A 408 -8.97 23.60 5.89
C SER A 408 -8.23 22.62 4.97
N GLY A 409 -8.64 22.50 3.71
CA GLY A 409 -8.21 21.47 2.76
C GLY A 409 -9.39 20.69 2.17
N GLY A 410 -9.13 19.83 1.19
CA GLY A 410 -10.13 18.92 0.61
C GLY A 410 -9.60 17.49 0.52
N SER A 411 -10.52 16.53 0.36
CA SER A 411 -10.21 15.19 -0.16
C SER A 411 -10.73 15.11 -1.59
N ASN A 412 -9.84 14.79 -2.52
CA ASN A 412 -10.11 14.58 -3.94
C ASN A 412 -9.13 13.52 -4.43
N GLU A 413 -9.63 12.35 -4.80
CA GLU A 413 -8.83 11.11 -4.87
C GLU A 413 -9.13 10.43 -6.23
N PRO A 414 -8.66 11.05 -7.33
CA PRO A 414 -9.31 10.97 -8.64
C PRO A 414 -9.30 9.56 -9.25
N GLY A 415 -10.50 9.03 -9.48
CA GLY A 415 -10.73 7.81 -10.25
C GLY A 415 -10.80 8.09 -11.75
N ILE A 416 -9.88 7.53 -12.53
CA ILE A 416 -9.96 7.52 -14.00
C ILE A 416 -11.06 6.54 -14.43
N VAL A 417 -11.92 6.98 -15.35
CA VAL A 417 -13.00 6.17 -15.90
C VAL A 417 -12.60 5.59 -17.25
N TRP A 418 -12.74 4.28 -17.39
CA TRP A 418 -12.66 3.57 -18.67
C TRP A 418 -14.02 2.96 -18.99
N VAL A 419 -14.34 2.88 -20.28
CA VAL A 419 -15.60 2.29 -20.78
C VAL A 419 -15.34 1.22 -21.84
N MET A 420 -16.24 0.25 -21.93
CA MET A 420 -16.18 -0.86 -22.88
C MET A 420 -17.60 -1.17 -23.41
N GLN A 421 -17.67 -1.65 -24.65
CA GLN A 421 -18.87 -2.22 -25.27
C GLN A 421 -18.77 -3.75 -25.29
N ASP A 422 -19.89 -4.45 -25.14
CA ASP A 422 -20.02 -5.90 -25.40
C ASP A 422 -20.07 -6.14 -26.92
N ILE A 423 -18.90 -5.97 -27.56
CA ILE A 423 -18.65 -6.16 -29.00
C ILE A 423 -18.83 -7.64 -29.35
N ASN A 424 -18.37 -8.57 -28.50
CA ASN A 424 -18.48 -10.01 -28.77
C ASN A 424 -19.85 -10.60 -28.34
N GLY A 425 -20.57 -9.98 -27.40
CA GLY A 425 -21.92 -10.34 -26.96
C GLY A 425 -22.02 -11.47 -25.95
N ASN A 426 -20.98 -11.69 -25.13
CA ASN A 426 -20.96 -12.71 -24.09
C ASN A 426 -21.42 -12.17 -22.71
N GLY A 427 -21.68 -10.86 -22.60
CA GLY A 427 -22.03 -10.19 -21.35
C GLY A 427 -20.89 -10.15 -20.33
N GLN A 428 -19.62 -10.12 -20.75
CA GLN A 428 -18.42 -9.99 -19.90
C GLN A 428 -17.56 -8.80 -20.36
N PRO A 429 -16.76 -8.21 -19.45
CA PRO A 429 -15.84 -7.13 -19.78
C PRO A 429 -14.51 -7.67 -20.35
N ASP A 430 -14.54 -8.35 -21.51
CA ASP A 430 -13.35 -8.92 -22.18
C ASP A 430 -13.05 -8.41 -23.60
N ASP A 431 -13.65 -7.27 -23.98
CA ASP A 431 -13.38 -6.55 -25.23
C ASP A 431 -12.37 -5.39 -25.03
N GLU A 432 -12.38 -4.37 -25.90
CA GLU A 432 -11.43 -3.24 -25.84
C GLU A 432 -11.90 -2.13 -24.87
N TRP A 433 -11.03 -1.74 -23.93
CA TRP A 433 -11.22 -0.60 -23.03
C TRP A 433 -10.82 0.72 -23.69
N TYR A 434 -11.64 1.76 -23.50
CA TYR A 434 -11.32 3.15 -23.88
C TYR A 434 -11.29 4.04 -22.64
N GLU A 435 -10.22 4.82 -22.45
CA GLU A 435 -10.15 5.85 -21.41
C GLU A 435 -11.16 6.95 -21.75
N LEU A 436 -11.89 7.46 -20.76
CA LEU A 436 -12.56 8.76 -20.89
C LEU A 436 -11.54 9.84 -20.53
N LYS A 437 -11.20 10.70 -21.50
CA LYS A 437 -10.30 11.84 -21.23
C LYS A 437 -10.81 12.70 -20.07
N GLY A 438 -9.89 13.24 -19.29
CA GLY A 438 -10.15 14.25 -18.25
C GLY A 438 -9.31 15.51 -18.45
N SER A 439 -9.24 16.35 -17.42
CA SER A 439 -8.51 17.63 -17.49
C SER A 439 -7.00 17.47 -17.67
N GLU A 440 -6.39 16.37 -17.19
CA GLU A 440 -4.94 16.15 -17.30
C GLU A 440 -4.52 15.31 -18.51
N THR A 441 -5.46 14.88 -19.37
CA THR A 441 -5.16 14.02 -20.53
C THR A 441 -4.28 14.76 -21.54
N GLY A 442 -3.04 14.26 -21.73
CA GLY A 442 -2.05 14.87 -22.62
C GLY A 442 -1.31 16.08 -22.03
N ILE A 443 -1.34 16.28 -20.71
CA ILE A 443 -0.54 17.28 -19.99
C ILE A 443 0.76 16.65 -19.46
N ASP A 444 1.87 17.39 -19.55
CA ASP A 444 3.17 17.00 -19.01
C ASP A 444 3.08 16.56 -17.54
N GLY A 445 3.64 15.38 -17.23
CA GLY A 445 3.60 14.76 -15.89
C GLY A 445 2.53 13.67 -15.73
N THR A 446 1.47 13.71 -16.54
CA THR A 446 0.50 12.61 -16.68
C THR A 446 1.09 11.53 -17.58
N ILE A 447 1.27 10.32 -17.05
CA ILE A 447 1.93 9.21 -17.76
C ILE A 447 0.90 8.15 -18.10
N GLN A 448 0.54 8.02 -19.39
CA GLN A 448 -0.19 6.87 -19.92
C GLN A 448 0.74 5.64 -19.97
N ASP A 449 0.17 4.43 -20.06
CA ASP A 449 0.93 3.17 -20.08
C ASP A 449 1.80 2.91 -18.83
N TYR A 450 1.48 3.57 -17.71
CA TYR A 450 2.24 3.47 -16.45
C TYR A 450 1.88 2.19 -15.70
N GLU A 451 2.90 1.53 -15.14
CA GLU A 451 2.79 0.20 -14.54
C GLU A 451 3.40 0.24 -13.13
N VAL A 452 2.68 -0.22 -12.11
CA VAL A 452 3.19 -0.32 -10.72
C VAL A 452 3.08 -1.76 -10.24
N THR A 453 4.19 -2.32 -9.78
CA THR A 453 4.23 -3.65 -9.17
C THR A 453 4.33 -3.52 -7.66
N TYR A 454 3.32 -4.04 -6.96
CA TYR A 454 3.27 -4.13 -5.50
C TYR A 454 3.76 -5.51 -5.05
N TYR A 455 4.51 -5.57 -3.95
CA TYR A 455 5.04 -6.82 -3.40
C TYR A 455 4.46 -7.08 -2.01
N ARG A 456 4.19 -8.35 -1.68
CA ARG A 456 3.64 -8.75 -0.38
C ARG A 456 4.66 -8.44 0.73
N PRO A 457 4.30 -7.61 1.74
CA PRO A 457 5.21 -7.29 2.83
C PRO A 457 5.23 -8.41 3.88
N ALA A 458 6.12 -8.26 4.87
CA ALA A 458 6.00 -8.96 6.14
C ALA A 458 4.74 -8.49 6.92
N PRO A 459 4.25 -9.28 7.90
CA PRO A 459 3.18 -8.84 8.80
C PRO A 459 3.43 -7.43 9.36
N ARG A 460 2.42 -6.55 9.29
CA ARG A 460 2.43 -5.18 9.82
C ARG A 460 3.50 -4.23 9.24
N ALA A 461 4.22 -4.62 8.18
CA ALA A 461 5.16 -3.75 7.47
C ALA A 461 4.49 -2.97 6.33
N HIS A 462 5.06 -1.82 5.96
CA HIS A 462 4.62 -1.05 4.78
C HIS A 462 4.69 -1.93 3.51
N THR A 463 3.76 -1.75 2.57
CA THR A 463 3.71 -2.56 1.34
C THR A 463 4.58 -1.91 0.26
N PRO A 464 5.75 -2.49 -0.12
CA PRO A 464 6.65 -1.85 -1.07
C PRO A 464 6.16 -2.01 -2.51
N TRP A 465 6.57 -1.06 -3.37
CA TRP A 465 6.28 -1.05 -4.79
C TRP A 465 7.45 -0.54 -5.63
N VAL A 466 7.44 -0.89 -6.92
CA VAL A 466 8.28 -0.27 -7.97
C VAL A 466 7.41 0.15 -9.15
N ASP A 467 7.79 1.21 -9.87
CA ASP A 467 7.08 1.71 -11.05
C ASP A 467 7.83 1.46 -12.37
N SER A 468 7.14 1.68 -13.50
CA SER A 468 7.67 1.53 -14.85
C SER A 468 8.73 2.55 -15.25
N GLU A 469 8.93 3.61 -14.45
CA GLU A 469 9.94 4.65 -14.64
C GLU A 469 11.22 4.37 -13.83
N GLY A 470 11.25 3.28 -13.04
CA GLY A 470 12.38 2.85 -12.21
C GLY A 470 12.40 3.44 -10.80
N ASN A 471 11.33 4.09 -10.36
CA ASN A 471 11.18 4.56 -8.97
C ASN A 471 10.67 3.43 -8.07
N SER A 472 10.91 3.57 -6.76
CA SER A 472 10.38 2.69 -5.72
C SER A 472 9.82 3.48 -4.55
N GLY A 473 8.99 2.81 -3.74
CA GLY A 473 8.40 3.39 -2.55
C GLY A 473 7.50 2.40 -1.82
N SER A 474 6.58 2.91 -1.01
CA SER A 474 5.69 2.12 -0.17
C SER A 474 4.30 2.73 0.00
N VAL A 475 3.30 1.86 0.17
CA VAL A 475 2.01 2.17 0.81
C VAL A 475 2.19 1.94 2.31
N ASP A 476 2.00 2.97 3.12
CA ASP A 476 2.53 2.99 4.49
C ASP A 476 1.50 2.52 5.53
N MET A 477 1.78 1.37 6.15
CA MET A 477 1.19 1.01 7.45
C MET A 477 1.24 2.19 8.42
N ASN A 478 0.09 2.58 8.97
CA ASN A 478 -0.06 3.64 9.95
C ASN A 478 -0.75 3.14 11.24
N ALA A 479 -0.74 3.96 12.29
CA ALA A 479 -1.20 3.57 13.63
C ALA A 479 -2.74 3.53 13.80
N TYR A 480 -3.53 3.91 12.78
CA TYR A 480 -4.99 3.97 12.85
C TYR A 480 -5.67 2.68 12.38
N HIS A 481 -5.03 1.90 11.49
CA HIS A 481 -5.59 0.69 10.88
C HIS A 481 -4.82 -0.55 11.31
N GLY A 482 -5.49 -1.46 12.01
CA GLY A 482 -4.86 -2.52 12.79
C GLY A 482 -4.57 -3.84 12.07
N GLN A 483 -5.00 -4.02 10.82
CA GLN A 483 -4.89 -5.28 10.08
C GLN A 483 -3.44 -5.67 9.74
N GLU A 484 -3.20 -6.96 9.53
CA GLU A 484 -1.85 -7.53 9.31
C GLU A 484 -1.25 -7.12 7.95
N TYR A 485 -2.08 -6.90 6.93
CA TYR A 485 -1.67 -6.52 5.58
C TYR A 485 -2.63 -5.49 4.97
N TYR A 486 -2.08 -4.46 4.32
CA TYR A 486 -2.82 -3.62 3.37
C TYR A 486 -2.88 -4.26 1.96
N TYR A 487 -2.02 -5.25 1.70
CA TYR A 487 -2.01 -6.05 0.46
C TYR A 487 -3.27 -6.94 0.39
N PRO A 488 -4.02 -7.01 -0.72
CA PRO A 488 -5.33 -7.69 -0.74
C PRO A 488 -5.24 -9.21 -0.52
N ASN A 489 -6.01 -9.73 0.44
CA ASN A 489 -5.96 -11.15 0.87
C ASN A 489 -6.38 -12.18 -0.21
N TRP A 490 -6.95 -11.75 -1.34
CA TRP A 490 -7.33 -12.62 -2.46
C TRP A 490 -6.32 -12.68 -3.60
N ILE A 491 -5.29 -11.81 -3.59
CA ILE A 491 -4.11 -11.93 -4.45
C ILE A 491 -3.14 -12.92 -3.78
N LYS A 492 -2.81 -14.01 -4.47
CA LYS A 492 -2.05 -15.14 -3.89
C LYS A 492 -0.57 -15.06 -4.20
N GLU A 493 -0.26 -14.43 -5.31
CA GLU A 493 1.08 -14.12 -5.79
C GLU A 493 1.76 -13.16 -4.81
N ASP A 494 3.06 -13.31 -4.58
CA ASP A 494 3.83 -12.41 -3.70
C ASP A 494 4.18 -11.06 -4.34
N SER A 495 3.79 -10.87 -5.61
CA SER A 495 3.69 -9.55 -6.22
C SER A 495 2.68 -9.56 -7.37
N TYR A 496 2.10 -8.38 -7.64
CA TYR A 496 1.17 -8.17 -8.74
C TYR A 496 1.33 -6.76 -9.32
N THR A 497 1.13 -6.64 -10.63
CA THR A 497 1.29 -5.39 -11.37
C THR A 497 -0.07 -4.83 -11.78
N LEU A 498 -0.30 -3.55 -11.52
CA LEU A 498 -1.47 -2.80 -11.98
C LEU A 498 -1.04 -1.75 -13.02
N TYR A 499 -1.90 -1.52 -14.01
CA TYR A 499 -1.60 -0.79 -15.24
C TYR A 499 -2.64 0.30 -15.48
N GLY A 500 -2.24 1.50 -15.87
CA GLY A 500 -3.19 2.58 -16.18
C GLY A 500 -2.50 3.88 -16.60
N THR A 501 -3.21 4.98 -16.39
CA THR A 501 -2.70 6.34 -16.61
C THR A 501 -2.46 7.00 -15.24
N ARG A 502 -1.23 7.42 -14.94
CA ARG A 502 -0.90 8.11 -13.69
C ARG A 502 -1.03 9.62 -13.86
N LEU A 503 -1.94 10.23 -13.10
CA LEU A 503 -2.10 11.67 -12.98
C LEU A 503 -0.98 12.27 -12.12
N THR A 504 -0.60 13.53 -12.39
CA THR A 504 0.27 14.29 -11.49
C THR A 504 -0.43 14.48 -10.13
N PRO A 505 0.18 14.07 -8.99
CA PRO A 505 -0.43 14.25 -7.68
C PRO A 505 -0.64 15.73 -7.32
N ARG A 506 -1.85 16.07 -6.85
CA ARG A 506 -2.23 17.43 -6.42
C ARG A 506 -2.30 17.60 -4.89
N ASN A 507 -1.65 16.73 -4.12
CA ASN A 507 -1.63 16.83 -2.66
C ASN A 507 -0.51 17.72 -2.13
N ASN A 508 -0.81 18.50 -1.09
CA ASN A 508 0.16 19.35 -0.39
C ASN A 508 -0.08 19.35 1.12
N GLN A 509 0.96 19.67 1.88
CA GLN A 509 0.86 20.02 3.30
C GLN A 509 0.92 21.54 3.46
N ASP A 510 0.09 22.10 4.35
CA ASP A 510 0.20 23.50 4.77
C ASP A 510 1.35 23.65 5.80
N PRO A 511 2.34 24.54 5.57
CA PRO A 511 3.55 24.61 6.37
C PRO A 511 3.37 25.33 7.73
N VAL A 512 2.18 25.81 8.05
CA VAL A 512 1.88 26.54 9.31
C VAL A 512 1.00 25.70 10.24
N THR A 513 0.03 24.98 9.68
CA THR A 513 -0.93 24.13 10.40
C THR A 513 -0.55 22.65 10.38
N GLY A 514 0.27 22.21 9.42
CA GLY A 514 0.62 20.80 9.21
C GLY A 514 -0.51 19.97 8.58
N TYR A 515 -1.64 20.58 8.22
CA TYR A 515 -2.75 19.88 7.57
C TYR A 515 -2.43 19.52 6.12
N TRP A 516 -2.92 18.37 5.67
CA TRP A 516 -2.84 17.93 4.29
C TRP A 516 -4.12 18.29 3.52
N ALA A 517 -3.97 18.61 2.24
CA ALA A 517 -5.06 18.80 1.30
C ALA A 517 -4.76 18.04 0.01
N ASN A 518 -5.70 17.20 -0.44
CA ASN A 518 -5.70 16.58 -1.75
C ASN A 518 -6.54 17.48 -2.66
N ASN A 519 -5.92 18.32 -3.51
CA ASN A 519 -6.64 19.33 -4.28
C ASN A 519 -7.33 18.74 -5.53
N ALA A 520 -8.47 19.33 -5.89
CA ALA A 520 -9.25 18.91 -7.04
C ALA A 520 -8.54 19.10 -8.40
N TYR A 521 -8.94 18.24 -9.33
CA TYR A 521 -8.69 18.27 -10.77
C TYR A 521 -9.90 18.93 -11.46
N GLU A 522 -9.72 19.55 -12.62
CA GLU A 522 -10.78 20.43 -13.15
C GLU A 522 -12.06 19.66 -13.55
N TRP A 523 -11.91 18.49 -14.18
CA TRP A 523 -13.02 17.60 -14.59
C TRP A 523 -12.48 16.24 -15.10
N GLY A 524 -13.36 15.25 -15.23
CA GLY A 524 -13.13 13.97 -15.91
C GLY A 524 -12.79 12.80 -14.99
N TYR A 525 -12.94 12.96 -13.67
CA TYR A 525 -12.52 11.98 -12.67
C TYR A 525 -13.61 11.73 -11.64
N VAL A 526 -13.74 10.48 -11.19
CA VAL A 526 -14.57 10.11 -10.03
C VAL A 526 -13.92 10.65 -8.77
N ASP A 527 -14.71 10.91 -7.75
CA ASP A 527 -14.22 11.24 -6.41
C ASP A 527 -13.36 12.52 -6.42
N ASN A 528 -13.90 13.54 -7.09
CA ASN A 528 -13.21 14.79 -7.37
C ASN A 528 -14.20 15.97 -7.46
N MET A 529 -13.95 17.06 -6.76
CA MET A 529 -14.80 18.27 -6.76
C MET A 529 -14.50 19.20 -7.95
N GLY A 530 -14.56 18.65 -9.17
CA GLY A 530 -14.41 19.36 -10.43
C GLY A 530 -15.68 20.07 -10.93
N SER A 531 -15.62 20.68 -12.12
CA SER A 531 -16.76 21.34 -12.77
C SER A 531 -17.84 20.38 -13.29
N ASP A 532 -17.56 19.08 -13.26
CA ASP A 532 -18.48 17.98 -13.58
C ASP A 532 -19.18 17.40 -12.33
N ASN A 533 -18.91 17.96 -11.14
CA ASN A 533 -19.61 17.58 -9.92
C ASN A 533 -21.08 17.99 -9.96
N LEU A 534 -21.98 17.00 -9.88
CA LEU A 534 -23.43 17.18 -9.89
C LEU A 534 -23.95 17.61 -8.52
N VAL A 535 -25.14 18.21 -8.50
CA VAL A 535 -25.82 18.58 -7.25
C VAL A 535 -26.26 17.30 -6.51
N GLY A 536 -26.09 17.28 -5.18
CA GLY A 536 -26.63 16.22 -4.31
C GLY A 536 -25.78 15.77 -3.12
N GLY A 537 -24.49 16.13 -3.06
CA GLY A 537 -23.58 15.71 -1.98
C GLY A 537 -23.52 16.63 -0.76
N ASN A 538 -23.13 16.09 0.38
CA ASN A 538 -22.80 16.84 1.59
C ASN A 538 -21.41 17.49 1.48
N VAL A 539 -21.32 18.80 1.71
CA VAL A 539 -20.07 19.57 1.59
C VAL A 539 -19.07 19.36 2.74
N ILE A 540 -19.45 18.62 3.80
CA ILE A 540 -18.61 18.39 4.99
C ILE A 540 -17.86 17.05 4.95
N ASP A 541 -18.52 16.00 4.48
CA ASP A 541 -18.01 14.61 4.46
C ASP A 541 -18.10 13.94 3.08
N GLY A 542 -18.48 14.71 2.05
CA GLY A 542 -18.66 14.26 0.67
C GLY A 542 -19.77 13.23 0.46
N SER A 543 -20.54 12.84 1.47
CA SER A 543 -21.56 11.79 1.29
C SER A 543 -22.60 12.17 0.23
N GLY A 544 -22.72 11.33 -0.81
CA GLY A 544 -23.58 11.60 -1.96
C GLY A 544 -22.98 12.55 -3.01
N GLN A 545 -21.68 12.84 -2.97
CA GLN A 545 -20.93 13.46 -4.06
C GLN A 545 -21.05 12.62 -5.34
N ARG A 546 -21.17 13.26 -6.52
CA ARG A 546 -21.30 12.57 -7.81
C ARG A 546 -20.62 13.36 -8.93
N ASN A 547 -19.79 12.71 -9.74
CA ASN A 547 -19.30 13.28 -11.00
C ASN A 547 -20.13 12.78 -12.19
N GLY A 548 -20.41 13.68 -13.14
CA GLY A 548 -21.06 13.35 -14.41
C GLY A 548 -20.04 13.05 -15.52
N PHE A 549 -20.31 12.04 -16.34
CA PHE A 549 -19.42 11.60 -17.42
C PHE A 549 -20.10 11.65 -18.80
N LYS A 550 -19.28 11.72 -19.84
CA LYS A 550 -19.69 11.84 -21.26
C LYS A 550 -19.05 10.71 -22.05
N ILE A 551 -19.83 9.86 -22.71
CA ILE A 551 -19.32 8.79 -23.58
C ILE A 551 -18.51 9.39 -24.75
N ALA A 552 -18.87 10.60 -25.17
CA ALA A 552 -18.13 11.40 -26.16
C ALA A 552 -16.71 11.84 -25.72
N ASN A 553 -16.30 11.56 -24.48
CA ASN A 553 -14.90 11.73 -24.02
C ASN A 553 -14.04 10.46 -24.23
N ALA A 554 -14.58 9.36 -24.76
CA ALA A 554 -13.79 8.17 -25.01
C ALA A 554 -12.68 8.44 -26.05
N ILE A 555 -11.45 8.03 -25.73
CA ILE A 555 -10.26 8.17 -26.59
C ILE A 555 -9.64 6.81 -26.93
N TYR A 556 -8.98 6.77 -28.08
CA TYR A 556 -7.99 5.75 -28.39
C TYR A 556 -6.68 6.04 -27.64
N HIS A 557 -5.77 5.05 -27.64
CA HIS A 557 -4.44 5.15 -27.02
C HIS A 557 -3.60 6.35 -27.50
N ASP A 558 -3.71 6.74 -28.78
CA ASP A 558 -3.04 7.95 -29.31
C ASP A 558 -3.76 9.29 -28.98
N GLY A 559 -4.67 9.28 -28.00
CA GLY A 559 -5.46 10.44 -27.59
C GLY A 559 -6.53 10.89 -28.59
N THR A 560 -6.64 10.26 -29.76
CA THR A 560 -7.67 10.65 -30.74
C THR A 560 -9.06 10.15 -30.31
N PRO A 561 -10.15 10.92 -30.50
CA PRO A 561 -11.47 10.51 -30.02
C PRO A 561 -12.01 9.26 -30.72
N VAL A 562 -12.49 8.29 -29.95
CA VAL A 562 -13.34 7.21 -30.46
C VAL A 562 -14.81 7.63 -30.40
N LYS A 563 -15.62 7.20 -31.36
CA LYS A 563 -17.07 7.37 -31.34
C LYS A 563 -17.72 6.03 -31.03
N LEU A 564 -18.17 5.88 -29.80
CA LEU A 564 -18.96 4.75 -29.32
C LEU A 564 -20.45 5.10 -29.43
N GLN A 565 -21.27 4.21 -29.97
CA GLN A 565 -22.73 4.39 -30.00
C GLN A 565 -23.40 4.09 -28.65
N TYR A 566 -22.70 3.39 -27.76
CA TYR A 566 -23.12 3.02 -26.41
C TYR A 566 -21.92 2.51 -25.60
N ILE A 567 -22.15 2.17 -24.33
CA ILE A 567 -21.24 1.40 -23.45
C ILE A 567 -22.05 0.35 -22.68
N ASP A 568 -21.39 -0.70 -22.19
CA ASP A 568 -22.00 -1.75 -21.34
C ASP A 568 -21.31 -1.88 -19.98
N PHE A 569 -19.98 -1.68 -19.96
CA PHE A 569 -19.15 -1.83 -18.78
C PHE A 569 -18.39 -0.54 -18.49
N ILE A 570 -18.19 -0.29 -17.19
CA ILE A 570 -17.44 0.85 -16.67
C ILE A 570 -16.40 0.31 -15.70
N LYS A 571 -15.15 0.77 -15.85
CA LYS A 571 -14.07 0.54 -14.89
C LYS A 571 -13.65 1.87 -14.29
N VAL A 572 -13.63 1.95 -12.96
CA VAL A 572 -13.04 3.09 -12.23
C VAL A 572 -11.72 2.63 -11.65
N GLN A 573 -10.67 3.42 -11.82
CA GLN A 573 -9.31 3.09 -11.44
C GLN A 573 -8.63 4.26 -10.72
N CYS A 574 -7.98 4.03 -9.58
CA CYS A 574 -7.24 5.08 -8.87
C CYS A 574 -6.09 5.62 -9.74
N GLY A 575 -6.15 6.92 -10.07
CA GLY A 575 -5.21 7.56 -11.00
C GLY A 575 -3.91 8.07 -10.39
N VAL A 576 -3.71 7.99 -9.06
CA VAL A 576 -2.64 8.70 -8.36
C VAL A 576 -1.76 7.74 -7.54
N LEU A 577 -0.44 7.84 -7.73
CA LEU A 577 0.57 7.20 -6.86
C LEU A 577 1.14 8.28 -5.92
N SER A 578 0.50 8.47 -4.76
CA SER A 578 0.93 9.43 -3.74
C SER A 578 0.35 9.07 -2.36
N LYS A 579 0.86 9.74 -1.32
CA LYS A 579 0.40 9.64 0.07
C LYS A 579 0.45 11.00 0.76
N SER A 580 -0.49 11.26 1.65
CA SER A 580 -0.65 12.53 2.38
C SER A 580 -0.25 12.37 3.84
N GLY A 581 0.97 11.88 4.04
CA GLY A 581 1.58 11.65 5.35
C GLY A 581 0.74 10.73 6.23
N TRP A 582 0.28 11.24 7.38
CA TRP A 582 -0.52 10.49 8.36
C TRP A 582 -1.94 10.15 7.91
N LEU A 583 -2.40 10.71 6.78
CA LEU A 583 -3.67 10.33 6.13
C LEU A 583 -3.56 9.06 5.27
N GLY A 584 -2.36 8.48 5.11
CA GLY A 584 -2.14 7.30 4.27
C GLY A 584 -2.00 7.63 2.78
N GLU A 585 -2.17 6.62 1.92
CA GLU A 585 -2.22 6.76 0.47
C GLU A 585 -3.45 7.55 -0.01
N ILE A 586 -3.36 8.11 -1.22
CA ILE A 586 -4.53 8.63 -1.92
C ILE A 586 -5.27 7.45 -2.55
N SER A 587 -6.55 7.29 -2.21
CA SER A 587 -7.40 6.17 -2.64
C SER A 587 -8.74 6.68 -3.15
N THR A 588 -9.09 6.32 -4.38
CA THR A 588 -10.43 6.59 -4.92
C THR A 588 -11.46 5.73 -4.18
N GLU A 589 -12.52 6.36 -3.67
CA GLU A 589 -13.61 5.68 -2.99
C GLU A 589 -14.89 5.68 -3.86
N VAL A 590 -15.38 4.49 -4.22
CA VAL A 590 -16.54 4.36 -5.16
C VAL A 590 -17.81 3.93 -4.43
N PHE A 591 -18.89 4.71 -4.54
CA PHE A 591 -20.13 4.51 -3.80
C PHE A 591 -21.30 3.95 -4.64
N SER A 592 -21.41 4.36 -5.91
CA SER A 592 -22.47 3.91 -6.83
C SER A 592 -22.27 4.42 -8.26
N PHE A 593 -23.03 3.85 -9.19
CA PHE A 593 -23.08 4.23 -10.61
C PHE A 593 -24.55 4.41 -11.02
N GLU A 594 -24.84 5.45 -11.80
CA GLU A 594 -26.21 5.84 -12.19
C GLU A 594 -26.26 6.14 -13.69
N ASP A 595 -27.15 5.50 -14.46
CA ASP A 595 -27.41 5.89 -15.85
C ASP A 595 -28.26 7.16 -15.84
N LEU A 596 -27.74 8.25 -16.42
CA LEU A 596 -28.49 9.50 -16.55
C LEU A 596 -29.34 9.53 -17.82
N SER A 597 -29.25 8.53 -18.71
CA SER A 597 -30.10 8.45 -19.91
C SER A 597 -31.56 8.11 -19.54
N ILE A 598 -31.79 7.11 -18.68
CA ILE A 598 -33.13 6.68 -18.22
C ILE A 598 -33.52 7.22 -16.83
N THR A 599 -32.58 7.71 -16.02
CA THR A 599 -32.90 8.28 -14.71
C THR A 599 -33.53 9.69 -14.83
N ASN A 600 -34.59 9.91 -14.05
CA ASN A 600 -35.39 11.14 -14.04
C ASN A 600 -35.00 12.15 -12.94
N ASN A 601 -34.02 11.83 -12.10
CA ASN A 601 -33.58 12.67 -10.98
C ASN A 601 -32.39 13.54 -11.40
N GLN A 602 -32.66 14.77 -11.82
CA GLN A 602 -31.69 15.88 -11.85
C GLN A 602 -31.73 16.62 -10.51
#